data_AF-A0A0K1F1M3-F1
#
_entry.id   AF-A0A0K1F1M3-F1
#
_cell.length_a   1.000
_cell.length_b   1.000
_cell.length_c   1.000
_cell.angle_alpha   90.00
_cell.angle_beta   90.00
_cell.angle_gamma   90.00
#
_symmetry.space_group_name_H-M   'P 1'
#
loop_
_entity.id
_entity.type
_entity.pdbx_description
1 polymer ?
#
loop_
_entity_poly.entity_id
_entity_poly.type
_entity_poly.pdbx_seq_one_letter_code
_entity_poly.pdbx_strand_id
1 'polypeptide(L)'
;MNKGKTIAPSILLWGVFAIFFVLYLSFSVLLWPVLLVWASALSVYMLLNYERPQPRQVGVSLALALAAAISTSVASHSLSAGAALVFASTLVCSMAMFGVHGSVGGFAIIREGGKGAVLVSIVVGVVVGVSLGVVNCLFGMSNAPIVPSLSMDKLIASLSPAIMEEVVCRAAFMVFCLATYGRDRSRPRTLTMWFMMVVPHALAHQYGLVESAVLALLFGLPFAVLQRRRDVASAMIAHGLVDLMRFVAFGR
;
A
#
# COMPACT_ATOMS: atom_id res chain seq x y z
N MET A 1 -5.10 -22.19 -18.11
CA MET A 1 -3.77 -22.82 -17.86
C MET A 1 -3.47 -22.69 -16.37
N ASN A 2 -3.57 -23.79 -15.62
CA ASN A 2 -3.39 -23.82 -14.17
C ASN A 2 -1.89 -23.81 -13.87
N LYS A 3 -1.24 -22.64 -13.87
CA LYS A 3 0.17 -22.52 -13.47
C LYS A 3 0.25 -22.92 -12.00
N GLY A 4 0.83 -24.09 -11.77
CA GLY A 4 0.75 -24.82 -10.51
C GLY A 4 1.24 -24.03 -9.30
N LYS A 5 0.74 -24.47 -8.14
CA LYS A 5 1.22 -24.18 -6.80
C LYS A 5 2.73 -24.43 -6.72
N THR A 6 3.55 -23.46 -7.08
CA THR A 6 5.01 -23.61 -7.03
C THR A 6 5.49 -23.19 -5.65
N ILE A 7 6.23 -24.09 -5.00
CA ILE A 7 6.82 -23.88 -3.67
C ILE A 7 7.85 -22.73 -3.71
N ALA A 8 8.52 -22.53 -4.86
CA ALA A 8 9.55 -21.52 -5.06
C ALA A 8 9.09 -20.06 -4.80
N PRO A 9 7.99 -19.54 -5.35
CA PRO A 9 7.53 -18.17 -5.05
C PRO A 9 7.13 -17.98 -3.57
N SER A 10 6.65 -19.02 -2.89
CA SER A 10 6.39 -18.95 -1.44
C SER A 10 7.70 -18.86 -0.63
N ILE A 11 8.73 -19.61 -1.03
CA ILE A 11 10.08 -19.52 -0.41
C ILE A 11 10.67 -18.15 -0.67
N LEU A 12 10.55 -17.60 -1.88
CA LEU A 12 11.04 -16.27 -2.22
C LEU A 12 10.40 -15.20 -1.33
N LEU A 13 9.07 -15.24 -1.17
CA LEU A 13 8.33 -14.28 -0.34
C LEU A 13 8.80 -14.30 1.13
N TRP A 14 8.86 -15.48 1.74
CA TRP A 14 9.25 -15.61 3.15
C TRP A 14 10.75 -15.45 3.39
N GLY A 15 11.59 -15.87 2.44
CA GLY A 15 13.04 -15.71 2.50
C GLY A 15 13.43 -14.24 2.45
N VAL A 16 12.83 -13.45 1.54
CA VAL A 16 13.08 -12.01 1.50
C VAL A 16 12.50 -11.30 2.72
N PHE A 17 11.33 -11.73 3.22
CA PHE A 17 10.80 -11.22 4.49
C PHE A 17 11.76 -11.49 5.66
N ALA A 18 12.36 -12.69 5.75
CA ALA A 18 13.30 -13.00 6.81
C ALA A 18 14.54 -12.09 6.77
N ILE A 19 15.07 -11.82 5.57
CA ILE A 19 16.15 -10.84 5.38
C ILE A 19 15.69 -9.44 5.84
N PHE A 20 14.51 -9.00 5.39
CA PHE A 20 13.93 -7.72 5.77
C PHE A 20 13.76 -7.58 7.30
N PHE A 21 13.33 -8.66 7.96
CA PHE A 21 13.15 -8.70 9.42
C PHE A 21 14.50 -8.66 10.17
N VAL A 22 15.53 -9.36 9.68
CA VAL A 22 16.89 -9.28 10.25
C VAL A 22 17.45 -7.86 10.11
N LEU A 23 17.23 -7.21 8.95
CA LEU A 23 17.60 -5.81 8.75
C LEU A 23 16.86 -4.89 9.73
N TYR A 24 15.57 -5.13 9.99
CA TYR A 24 14.79 -4.39 10.99
C TYR A 24 15.41 -4.49 12.40
N LEU A 25 15.80 -5.69 12.83
CA LEU A 25 16.43 -5.90 14.14
C LEU A 25 17.80 -5.24 14.26
N SER A 26 18.46 -4.95 13.14
CA SER A 26 19.84 -4.45 13.10
C SER A 26 19.95 -2.92 13.21
N PHE A 27 18.82 -2.18 13.21
CA PHE A 27 18.65 -0.71 13.33
C PHE A 27 19.47 0.21 12.40
N SER A 28 20.39 -0.32 11.61
CA SER A 28 21.41 0.43 10.86
C SER A 28 21.03 0.72 9.41
N VAL A 29 19.92 0.17 8.91
CA VAL A 29 19.47 0.32 7.52
C VAL A 29 18.10 0.99 7.47
N LEU A 30 17.93 1.95 6.54
CA LEU A 30 16.62 2.53 6.22
C LEU A 30 15.75 1.48 5.53
N LEU A 31 14.64 1.08 6.15
CA LEU A 31 13.82 -0.03 5.64
C LEU A 31 12.87 0.38 4.51
N TRP A 32 12.50 1.66 4.42
CA TRP A 32 11.62 2.16 3.36
C TRP A 32 12.15 1.84 1.95
N PRO A 33 13.40 2.21 1.58
CA PRO A 33 13.95 1.84 0.28
C PRO A 33 14.01 0.32 0.06
N VAL A 34 14.33 -0.46 1.10
CA VAL A 34 14.38 -1.92 1.01
C VAL A 34 13.02 -2.50 0.68
N LEU A 35 11.95 -2.03 1.34
CA LEU A 35 10.58 -2.47 1.09
C LEU A 35 10.13 -2.11 -0.35
N LEU A 36 10.44 -0.90 -0.82
CA LEU A 36 10.11 -0.44 -2.18
C LEU A 36 10.83 -1.29 -3.24
N VAL A 37 12.11 -1.58 -3.05
CA VAL A 37 12.89 -2.44 -3.95
C VAL A 37 12.36 -3.87 -3.93
N TRP A 38 12.03 -4.39 -2.75
CA TRP A 38 11.45 -5.73 -2.62
C TRP A 38 10.12 -5.86 -3.34
N ALA A 39 9.16 -4.95 -3.08
CA ALA A 39 7.87 -4.93 -3.75
C ALA A 39 8.05 -4.80 -5.28
N SER A 40 8.95 -3.93 -5.72
CA SER A 40 9.27 -3.75 -7.15
C SER A 40 9.83 -5.02 -7.77
N ALA A 41 10.74 -5.73 -7.10
CA ALA A 41 11.30 -6.99 -7.59
C ALA A 41 10.22 -8.08 -7.76
N LEU A 42 9.31 -8.21 -6.78
CA LEU A 42 8.16 -9.11 -6.89
C LEU A 42 7.24 -8.70 -8.07
N SER A 43 7.00 -7.41 -8.25
CA SER A 43 6.17 -6.89 -9.34
C SER A 43 6.81 -7.06 -10.72
N VAL A 44 8.13 -6.92 -10.86
CA VAL A 44 8.85 -7.27 -12.10
C VAL A 44 8.68 -8.76 -12.40
N TYR A 45 8.88 -9.62 -11.40
CA TYR A 45 8.65 -11.06 -11.57
C TYR A 45 7.20 -11.35 -12.04
N MET A 46 6.20 -10.65 -11.50
CA MET A 46 4.81 -10.78 -11.95
C MET A 46 4.63 -10.33 -13.41
N LEU A 47 5.16 -9.17 -13.80
CA LEU A 47 5.05 -8.65 -15.17
C LEU A 47 5.70 -9.55 -16.22
N LEU A 48 6.72 -10.32 -15.83
CA LEU A 48 7.37 -11.31 -16.71
C LEU A 48 6.57 -12.61 -16.85
N ASN A 49 5.71 -12.94 -15.89
CA ASN A 49 5.05 -14.25 -15.80
C ASN A 49 3.52 -14.23 -16.03
N TYR A 50 2.90 -13.05 -16.00
CA TYR A 50 1.48 -12.81 -16.17
C TYR A 50 1.19 -11.86 -17.34
N GLU A 51 -0.09 -11.62 -17.63
CA GLU A 51 -0.48 -10.72 -18.71
C GLU A 51 0.02 -9.30 -18.48
N ARG A 52 0.29 -8.60 -19.59
CA ARG A 52 0.67 -7.20 -19.53
C ARG A 52 -0.57 -6.32 -19.37
N PRO A 53 -0.46 -5.20 -18.63
CA PRO A 53 -1.56 -4.24 -18.53
C PRO A 53 -1.91 -3.65 -19.90
N GLN A 54 -3.19 -3.34 -20.10
CA GLN A 54 -3.66 -2.63 -21.28
C GLN A 54 -3.08 -1.21 -21.34
N PRO A 55 -2.95 -0.57 -22.53
CA PRO A 55 -2.40 0.78 -22.64
C PRO A 55 -3.08 1.82 -21.74
N ARG A 56 -4.40 1.73 -21.58
CA ARG A 56 -5.15 2.59 -20.65
C ARG A 56 -4.72 2.39 -19.19
N GLN A 57 -4.46 1.16 -18.77
CA GLN A 57 -4.01 0.83 -17.41
C GLN A 57 -2.55 1.26 -17.18
N VAL A 58 -1.72 1.26 -18.22
CA VAL A 58 -0.38 1.88 -18.18
C VAL A 58 -0.51 3.39 -17.96
N GLY A 59 -1.44 4.06 -18.66
CA GLY A 59 -1.73 5.48 -18.42
C GLY A 59 -2.16 5.78 -16.98
N VAL A 60 -3.04 4.96 -16.40
CA VAL A 60 -3.42 5.09 -14.98
C VAL A 60 -2.22 4.86 -14.05
N SER A 61 -1.40 3.84 -14.34
CA SER A 61 -0.19 3.55 -13.57
C SER A 61 0.79 4.72 -13.57
N LEU A 62 0.99 5.35 -14.73
CA LEU A 62 1.81 6.55 -14.87
C LEU A 62 1.24 7.72 -14.06
N ALA A 63 -0.08 7.94 -14.12
CA ALA A 63 -0.74 8.99 -13.35
C ALA A 63 -0.58 8.79 -11.84
N LEU A 64 -0.76 7.56 -11.34
CA LEU A 64 -0.56 7.21 -9.92
C LEU A 64 0.90 7.42 -9.50
N ALA A 65 1.85 6.97 -10.31
CA ALA A 65 3.27 7.11 -10.03
C ALA A 65 3.72 8.58 -9.99
N LEU A 66 3.25 9.40 -10.94
CA LEU A 66 3.51 10.84 -10.95
C LEU A 66 2.89 11.52 -9.73
N ALA A 67 1.63 11.22 -9.41
CA ALA A 67 0.96 11.79 -8.24
C ALA A 67 1.70 11.47 -6.93
N ALA A 68 2.11 10.21 -6.74
CA ALA A 68 2.87 9.79 -5.56
C ALA A 68 4.26 10.45 -5.50
N ALA A 69 4.95 10.58 -6.63
CA ALA A 69 6.27 11.22 -6.69
C ALA A 69 6.20 12.73 -6.43
N ILE A 70 5.25 13.43 -7.07
CA ILE A 70 4.98 14.86 -6.82
C ILE A 70 4.65 15.07 -5.34
N SER A 71 3.76 14.25 -4.80
CA SER A 71 3.41 14.28 -3.39
C SER A 71 4.61 14.15 -2.47
N THR A 72 5.49 13.17 -2.74
CA THR A 72 6.72 12.96 -1.99
C THR A 72 7.64 14.17 -2.08
N SER A 73 7.80 14.76 -3.27
CA SER A 73 8.64 15.94 -3.47
C SER A 73 8.09 17.19 -2.80
N VAL A 74 6.77 17.37 -2.74
CA VAL A 74 6.15 18.47 -1.98
C VAL A 74 6.38 18.27 -0.49
N ALA A 75 6.15 17.06 0.03
CA ALA A 75 6.38 16.75 1.44
C ALA A 75 7.85 16.91 1.85
N SER A 76 8.80 16.60 0.97
CA SER A 76 10.23 16.73 1.23
C SER A 76 10.85 18.06 0.78
N HIS A 77 10.05 18.99 0.24
CA HIS A 77 10.50 20.23 -0.40
C HIS A 77 11.68 20.05 -1.38
N SER A 78 11.77 18.89 -2.04
CA SER A 78 12.93 18.54 -2.87
C SER A 78 12.62 17.48 -3.92
N LEU A 79 13.23 17.62 -5.11
CA LEU A 79 13.29 16.54 -6.09
C LEU A 79 14.44 15.60 -5.71
N SER A 80 14.11 14.51 -5.02
CA SER A 80 15.09 13.62 -4.41
C SER A 80 15.15 12.25 -5.12
N ALA A 81 16.22 11.50 -4.87
CA ALA A 81 16.29 10.09 -5.26
C ALA A 81 15.14 9.26 -4.64
N GLY A 82 14.61 9.68 -3.48
CA GLY A 82 13.43 9.08 -2.86
C GLY A 82 12.17 9.26 -3.72
N ALA A 83 11.93 10.45 -4.27
CA ALA A 83 10.80 10.68 -5.17
C ALA A 83 10.92 9.86 -6.47
N ALA A 84 12.14 9.72 -7.02
CA ALA A 84 12.39 8.86 -8.17
C ALA A 84 12.13 7.37 -7.86
N LEU A 85 12.52 6.91 -6.66
CA LEU A 85 12.25 5.54 -6.21
C LEU A 85 10.74 5.31 -6.01
N VAL A 86 10.02 6.27 -5.42
CA VAL A 86 8.55 6.24 -5.28
C VAL A 86 7.88 6.16 -6.65
N PHE A 87 8.32 6.98 -7.61
CA PHE A 87 7.82 6.93 -8.99
C PHE A 87 8.01 5.54 -9.60
N ALA A 88 9.24 5.04 -9.63
CA ALA A 88 9.58 3.77 -10.26
C ALA A 88 8.84 2.60 -9.60
N SER A 89 8.81 2.56 -8.26
CA SER A 89 8.16 1.48 -7.50
C SER A 89 6.65 1.51 -7.70
N THR A 90 6.01 2.67 -7.61
CA THR A 90 4.56 2.81 -7.80
C THR A 90 4.15 2.40 -9.22
N LEU A 91 4.91 2.84 -10.23
CA LEU A 91 4.66 2.50 -11.64
C LEU A 91 4.71 0.99 -11.88
N VAL A 92 5.79 0.35 -11.46
CA VAL A 92 5.99 -1.10 -11.67
C VAL A 92 4.97 -1.91 -10.88
N CYS A 93 4.70 -1.52 -9.63
CA CYS A 93 3.74 -2.23 -8.77
C CYS A 93 2.30 -2.09 -9.27
N SER A 94 1.87 -0.90 -9.71
CA SER A 94 0.52 -0.73 -10.25
C SER A 94 0.35 -1.45 -11.58
N MET A 95 1.36 -1.44 -12.46
CA MET A 95 1.33 -2.21 -13.70
C MET A 95 1.20 -3.72 -13.44
N ALA A 96 1.98 -4.25 -12.49
CA ALA A 96 1.89 -5.65 -12.08
C ALA A 96 0.51 -5.98 -11.50
N MET A 97 -0.05 -5.09 -10.66
CA MET A 97 -1.40 -5.24 -10.11
C MET A 97 -2.45 -5.38 -11.22
N PHE A 98 -2.41 -4.52 -12.24
CA PHE A 98 -3.32 -4.61 -13.39
C PHE A 98 -3.13 -5.89 -14.21
N GLY A 99 -1.88 -6.31 -14.45
CA GLY A 99 -1.57 -7.56 -15.17
C GLY A 99 -2.09 -8.80 -14.45
N VAL A 100 -1.83 -8.92 -13.14
CA VAL A 100 -2.32 -10.07 -12.34
C VAL A 100 -3.84 -10.05 -12.21
N HIS A 101 -4.47 -8.88 -12.13
CA HIS A 101 -5.93 -8.76 -12.10
C HIS A 101 -6.59 -9.40 -13.33
N GLY A 102 -6.03 -9.19 -14.54
CA GLY A 102 -6.54 -9.80 -15.78
C GLY A 102 -6.42 -11.32 -15.78
N SER A 103 -5.32 -11.87 -15.28
CA SER A 103 -5.02 -13.30 -15.35
C SER A 103 -5.61 -14.15 -14.21
N VAL A 104 -5.62 -13.64 -12.97
CA VAL A 104 -5.99 -14.40 -11.76
C VAL A 104 -7.28 -13.88 -11.14
N GLY A 105 -7.45 -12.56 -11.14
CA GLY A 105 -8.55 -11.86 -10.47
C GLY A 105 -8.56 -12.08 -8.95
N GLY A 106 -9.77 -12.04 -8.37
CA GLY A 106 -9.98 -12.33 -6.95
C GLY A 106 -9.73 -11.15 -6.00
N PHE A 107 -9.50 -9.96 -6.53
CA PHE A 107 -9.55 -8.66 -5.85
C PHE A 107 -10.11 -7.61 -6.83
N ALA A 108 -10.50 -6.44 -6.34
CA ALA A 108 -10.96 -5.33 -7.19
C ALA A 108 -10.05 -4.12 -7.02
N ILE A 109 -9.71 -3.46 -8.12
CA ILE A 109 -8.96 -2.18 -8.09
C ILE A 109 -9.93 -1.03 -7.84
N ILE A 110 -11.03 -1.03 -8.58
CA ILE A 110 -12.26 -0.28 -8.31
C ILE A 110 -13.40 -1.28 -8.46
N ARG A 111 -14.37 -1.29 -7.55
CA ARG A 111 -15.49 -2.23 -7.63
C ARG A 111 -16.29 -2.05 -8.94
N GLU A 112 -16.38 -3.13 -9.70
CA GLU A 112 -17.26 -3.23 -10.86
C GLU A 112 -18.75 -3.29 -10.43
N GLY A 113 -19.65 -2.72 -11.23
CA GLY A 113 -21.07 -2.61 -10.90
C GLY A 113 -21.70 -1.22 -11.11
N GLY A 114 -21.06 -0.36 -11.90
CA GLY A 114 -21.58 0.96 -12.27
C GLY A 114 -21.38 2.05 -11.21
N LYS A 115 -22.05 3.19 -11.38
CA LYS A 115 -21.86 4.39 -10.54
C LYS A 115 -22.16 4.13 -9.06
N GLY A 116 -23.15 3.29 -8.76
CA GLY A 116 -23.51 2.93 -7.38
C GLY A 116 -22.40 2.17 -6.66
N ALA A 117 -21.70 1.25 -7.34
CA ALA A 117 -20.57 0.56 -6.76
C ALA A 117 -19.41 1.54 -6.47
N VAL A 118 -19.06 2.41 -7.41
CA VAL A 118 -18.03 3.42 -7.18
C VAL A 118 -18.37 4.32 -5.99
N LEU A 119 -19.63 4.77 -5.89
CA LEU A 119 -20.10 5.59 -4.77
C LEU A 119 -19.95 4.86 -3.43
N VAL A 120 -20.31 3.58 -3.36
CA VAL A 120 -20.13 2.79 -2.13
C VAL A 120 -18.65 2.70 -1.72
N SER A 121 -17.73 2.56 -2.67
CA SER A 121 -16.30 2.52 -2.37
C SER A 121 -15.79 3.84 -1.81
N ILE A 122 -16.27 4.96 -2.35
CA ILE A 122 -15.97 6.31 -1.85
C ILE A 122 -16.53 6.47 -0.44
N VAL A 123 -17.82 6.18 -0.23
CA VAL A 123 -18.48 6.34 1.08
C VAL A 123 -17.80 5.48 2.15
N VAL A 124 -17.54 4.21 1.86
CA VAL A 124 -16.87 3.31 2.80
C VAL A 124 -15.45 3.80 3.11
N GLY A 125 -14.70 4.23 2.09
CA GLY A 125 -13.37 4.82 2.26
C GLY A 125 -13.40 6.07 3.14
N VAL A 126 -14.36 6.98 2.91
CA VAL A 126 -14.53 8.20 3.70
C VAL A 126 -14.89 7.88 5.15
N VAL A 127 -15.87 6.99 5.39
CA VAL A 127 -16.31 6.64 6.74
C VAL A 127 -15.17 6.02 7.55
N VAL A 128 -14.45 5.06 6.96
CA VAL A 128 -13.31 4.43 7.64
C VAL A 128 -12.15 5.43 7.81
N GLY A 129 -11.84 6.22 6.78
CA GLY A 129 -10.79 7.23 6.81
C GLY A 129 -11.00 8.29 7.87
N VAL A 130 -12.22 8.83 7.99
CA VAL A 130 -12.56 9.80 9.04
C VAL A 130 -12.49 9.16 10.41
N SER A 131 -13.04 7.95 10.57
CA SER A 131 -13.04 7.26 11.87
C SER A 131 -11.62 7.00 12.37
N LEU A 132 -10.76 6.45 11.51
CA LEU A 132 -9.35 6.21 11.84
C LEU A 132 -8.55 7.50 11.93
N GLY A 133 -8.92 8.54 11.19
CA GLY A 133 -8.28 9.85 11.23
C GLY A 133 -8.51 10.55 12.57
N VAL A 134 -9.72 10.45 13.13
CA VAL A 134 -10.00 10.90 14.51
C VAL A 134 -9.12 10.14 15.50
N VAL A 135 -9.07 8.81 15.41
CA VAL A 135 -8.21 8.00 16.28
C VAL A 135 -6.74 8.43 16.15
N ASN A 136 -6.22 8.61 14.93
CA ASN A 136 -4.86 9.06 14.69
C ASN A 136 -4.59 10.44 15.32
N CYS A 137 -5.51 11.38 15.19
CA CYS A 137 -5.41 12.68 15.83
C CYS A 137 -5.38 12.57 17.35
N LEU A 138 -6.22 11.72 17.96
CA LEU A 138 -6.22 11.52 19.41
C LEU A 138 -4.87 10.99 19.92
N PHE A 139 -4.24 10.05 19.18
CA PHE A 139 -2.88 9.60 19.49
C PHE A 139 -1.83 10.70 19.27
N GLY A 140 -2.00 11.52 18.22
CA GLY A 140 -1.08 12.63 17.91
C GLY A 140 -1.06 13.74 18.96
N MET A 141 -2.16 13.94 19.69
CA MET A 141 -2.28 14.98 20.72
C MET A 141 -1.28 14.85 21.87
N SER A 142 -0.76 13.64 22.13
CA SER A 142 0.30 13.47 23.14
C SER A 142 1.64 14.05 22.70
N ASN A 143 1.84 14.25 21.40
CA ASN A 143 3.12 14.61 20.80
C ASN A 143 3.15 16.04 20.23
N ALA A 144 2.00 16.62 19.92
CA ALA A 144 1.88 17.98 19.39
C ALA A 144 0.49 18.59 19.70
N PRO A 145 0.41 19.92 19.92
CA PRO A 145 -0.88 20.59 20.05
C PRO A 145 -1.63 20.60 18.72
N ILE A 146 -2.97 20.58 18.79
CA ILE A 146 -3.81 20.73 17.60
C ILE A 146 -3.80 22.20 17.18
N VAL A 147 -3.26 22.48 15.99
CA VAL A 147 -3.27 23.81 15.34
C VAL A 147 -3.75 23.64 13.91
N PRO A 148 -5.09 23.60 13.69
CA PRO A 148 -5.65 23.27 12.40
C PRO A 148 -5.26 24.30 11.33
N SER A 149 -4.69 23.81 10.23
CA SER A 149 -4.40 24.65 9.06
C SER A 149 -4.54 23.83 7.78
N LEU A 150 -5.38 24.29 6.86
CA LEU A 150 -5.58 23.64 5.56
C LEU A 150 -4.74 24.36 4.51
N SER A 151 -3.92 23.61 3.77
CA SER A 151 -3.15 24.12 2.63
C SER A 151 -3.12 23.08 1.51
N MET A 152 -2.84 23.53 0.28
CA MET A 152 -2.68 22.63 -0.87
C MET A 152 -1.50 21.68 -0.68
N ASP A 153 -0.42 22.13 -0.04
CA ASP A 153 0.75 21.28 0.22
C ASP A 153 0.40 20.07 1.07
N LYS A 154 -0.46 20.23 2.08
CA LYS A 154 -0.93 19.11 2.93
C LYS A 154 -1.82 18.15 2.18
N LEU A 155 -2.70 18.68 1.32
CA LEU A 155 -3.52 17.85 0.44
C LEU A 155 -2.63 17.02 -0.50
N ILE A 156 -1.66 17.66 -1.14
CA ILE A 156 -0.74 17.01 -2.05
C ILE A 156 0.14 16.00 -1.29
N ALA A 157 0.70 16.35 -0.14
CA ALA A 157 1.52 15.47 0.69
C ALA A 157 0.77 14.21 1.14
N SER A 158 -0.54 14.28 1.37
CA SER A 158 -1.36 13.11 1.74
C SER A 158 -1.51 12.07 0.62
N LEU A 159 -1.22 12.43 -0.64
CA LEU A 159 -1.37 11.53 -1.77
C LEU A 159 -0.30 10.42 -1.81
N SER A 160 0.92 10.66 -1.32
CA SER A 160 1.98 9.66 -1.35
C SER A 160 1.64 8.48 -0.43
N PRO A 161 1.30 8.68 0.86
CA PRO A 161 0.78 7.60 1.69
C PRO A 161 -0.44 6.92 1.08
N ALA A 162 -1.40 7.71 0.57
CA ALA A 162 -2.62 7.20 -0.04
C ALA A 162 -2.38 6.32 -1.27
N ILE A 163 -1.38 6.63 -2.08
CA ILE A 163 -1.11 5.94 -3.36
C ILE A 163 0.01 4.95 -3.22
N MET A 164 1.22 5.41 -2.87
CA MET A 164 2.42 4.58 -2.83
C MET A 164 2.28 3.48 -1.78
N GLU A 165 1.80 3.76 -0.58
CA GLU A 165 1.73 2.72 0.45
C GLU A 165 0.64 1.69 0.12
N GLU A 166 -0.53 2.11 -0.36
CA GLU A 166 -1.58 1.18 -0.76
C GLU A 166 -1.21 0.34 -1.99
N VAL A 167 -0.51 0.91 -2.97
CA VAL A 167 -0.11 0.20 -4.19
C VAL A 167 1.12 -0.67 -3.95
N VAL A 168 2.20 -0.10 -3.41
CA VAL A 168 3.50 -0.76 -3.27
C VAL A 168 3.53 -1.63 -2.02
N CYS A 169 3.07 -1.11 -0.88
CA CYS A 169 3.22 -1.80 0.40
C CYS A 169 2.08 -2.77 0.71
N ARG A 170 0.93 -2.67 0.02
CA ARG A 170 -0.22 -3.59 0.21
C ARG A 170 -0.60 -4.32 -1.07
N ALA A 171 -0.92 -3.61 -2.16
CA ALA A 171 -1.44 -4.23 -3.37
C ALA A 171 -0.43 -5.19 -3.99
N ALA A 172 0.85 -4.80 -4.10
CA ALA A 172 1.90 -5.64 -4.67
C ALA A 172 2.02 -6.99 -3.96
N PHE A 173 2.02 -6.99 -2.61
CA PHE A 173 2.08 -8.20 -1.81
C PHE A 173 0.80 -9.04 -1.92
N MET A 174 -0.37 -8.39 -1.91
CA MET A 174 -1.65 -9.07 -2.11
C MET A 174 -1.68 -9.80 -3.46
N VAL A 175 -1.34 -9.11 -4.56
CA VAL A 175 -1.37 -9.70 -5.90
C VAL A 175 -0.32 -10.78 -6.08
N PHE A 176 0.86 -10.63 -5.47
CA PHE A 176 1.86 -11.70 -5.44
C PHE A 176 1.35 -12.95 -4.72
N CYS A 177 0.67 -12.79 -3.58
CA CYS A 177 0.04 -13.90 -2.88
C CYS A 177 -1.06 -14.56 -3.72
N LEU A 178 -1.87 -13.77 -4.43
CA LEU A 178 -2.90 -14.31 -5.33
C LEU A 178 -2.30 -15.06 -6.51
N ALA A 179 -1.23 -14.55 -7.10
CA ALA A 179 -0.49 -15.22 -8.16
C ALA A 179 0.14 -16.54 -7.67
N THR A 180 0.64 -16.58 -6.43
CA THR A 180 1.30 -17.77 -5.87
C THR A 180 0.30 -18.84 -5.43
N TYR A 181 -0.78 -18.41 -4.77
CA TYR A 181 -1.73 -19.31 -4.12
C TYR A 181 -3.02 -19.52 -4.91
N GLY A 182 -3.25 -18.73 -5.96
CA GLY A 182 -4.49 -18.70 -6.73
C GLY A 182 -5.68 -18.31 -5.85
N ARG A 183 -6.81 -19.00 -6.05
CA ARG A 183 -8.03 -18.83 -5.26
C ARG A 183 -8.08 -19.72 -4.00
N ASP A 184 -6.97 -20.37 -3.63
CA ASP A 184 -6.90 -21.21 -2.44
C ASP A 184 -7.17 -20.39 -1.17
N ARG A 185 -8.22 -20.75 -0.44
CA ARG A 185 -8.67 -20.07 0.78
C ARG A 185 -8.28 -20.81 2.06
N SER A 186 -7.32 -21.75 1.99
CA SER A 186 -6.78 -22.39 3.20
C SER A 186 -6.28 -21.33 4.19
N ARG A 187 -6.52 -21.60 5.48
CA ARG A 187 -6.12 -20.73 6.59
C ARG A 187 -4.66 -20.25 6.50
N PRO A 188 -3.64 -21.12 6.28
CA PRO A 188 -2.25 -20.65 6.24
C PRO A 188 -1.99 -19.69 5.08
N ARG A 189 -2.54 -19.92 3.89
CA ARG A 189 -2.32 -19.04 2.72
C ARG A 189 -3.02 -17.70 2.87
N THR A 190 -4.22 -17.73 3.45
CA THR A 190 -4.96 -16.52 3.79
C THR A 190 -4.21 -15.71 4.84
N LEU A 191 -3.68 -16.36 5.88
CA LEU A 191 -2.87 -15.71 6.91
C LEU A 191 -1.59 -15.10 6.32
N THR A 192 -0.88 -15.82 5.46
CA THR A 192 0.30 -15.29 4.75
C THR A 192 -0.04 -14.02 3.96
N MET A 193 -1.17 -14.00 3.25
CA MET A 193 -1.59 -12.81 2.51
C MET A 193 -1.86 -11.62 3.43
N TRP A 194 -2.62 -11.82 4.50
CA TRP A 194 -2.86 -10.75 5.48
C TRP A 194 -1.58 -10.26 6.13
N PHE A 195 -0.69 -11.19 6.50
CA PHE A 195 0.61 -10.87 7.07
C PHE A 195 1.42 -9.98 6.12
N MET A 196 1.55 -10.39 4.86
CA MET A 196 2.37 -9.69 3.86
C MET A 196 1.78 -8.35 3.44
N MET A 197 0.46 -8.17 3.53
CA MET A 197 -0.17 -6.87 3.33
C MET A 197 0.09 -5.89 4.48
N VAL A 198 0.37 -6.36 5.69
CA VAL A 198 0.34 -5.50 6.89
C VAL A 198 1.73 -5.34 7.52
N VAL A 199 2.41 -6.45 7.78
CA VAL A 199 3.60 -6.49 8.64
C VAL A 199 4.82 -5.84 8.00
N PRO A 200 5.19 -6.13 6.72
CA PRO A 200 6.34 -5.48 6.09
C PRO A 200 6.29 -3.95 6.14
N HIS A 201 5.10 -3.40 5.88
CA HIS A 201 4.86 -1.97 5.94
C HIS A 201 4.98 -1.40 7.35
N ALA A 202 4.35 -2.04 8.35
CA ALA A 202 4.43 -1.57 9.73
C ALA A 202 5.87 -1.54 10.25
N LEU A 203 6.67 -2.56 9.90
CA LEU A 203 8.08 -2.62 10.25
C LEU A 203 8.93 -1.58 9.51
N ALA A 204 8.55 -1.17 8.29
CA ALA A 204 9.29 -0.17 7.52
C ALA A 204 9.30 1.23 8.18
N HIS A 205 8.32 1.52 9.04
CA HIS A 205 8.33 2.74 9.87
C HIS A 205 9.38 2.72 10.98
N GLN A 206 10.02 1.56 11.25
CA GLN A 206 11.11 1.40 12.21
C GLN A 206 10.76 1.82 13.64
N TYR A 207 9.47 1.71 14.02
CA TYR A 207 9.05 1.85 15.41
C TYR A 207 9.44 0.61 16.23
N GLY A 208 9.34 0.72 17.57
CA GLY A 208 9.45 -0.45 18.45
C GLY A 208 8.40 -1.51 18.13
N LEU A 209 8.59 -2.73 18.63
CA LEU A 209 7.72 -3.87 18.30
C LEU A 209 6.26 -3.62 18.70
N VAL A 210 6.03 -2.98 19.86
CA VAL A 210 4.69 -2.70 20.38
C VAL A 210 4.00 -1.65 19.51
N GLU A 211 4.70 -0.56 19.19
CA GLU A 211 4.19 0.53 18.35
C GLU A 211 3.92 0.03 16.93
N SER A 212 4.80 -0.80 16.39
CA SER A 212 4.61 -1.45 15.09
C SER A 212 3.40 -2.38 15.09
N ALA A 213 3.16 -3.12 16.17
CA ALA A 213 1.97 -3.95 16.33
C ALA A 213 0.69 -3.10 16.43
N VAL A 214 0.71 -1.99 17.17
CA VAL A 214 -0.41 -1.05 17.25
C VAL A 214 -0.71 -0.44 15.89
N LEU A 215 0.31 0.02 15.16
CA LEU A 215 0.18 0.56 13.80
C LEU A 215 -0.42 -0.48 12.84
N ALA A 216 0.09 -1.72 12.90
CA ALA A 216 -0.39 -2.84 12.10
C ALA A 216 -1.87 -3.14 12.40
N LEU A 217 -2.29 -3.14 13.66
CA LEU A 217 -3.66 -3.49 14.06
C LEU A 217 -4.66 -2.36 13.80
N LEU A 218 -4.30 -1.11 14.11
CA LEU A 218 -5.22 0.03 14.03
C LEU A 218 -5.32 0.62 12.63
N PHE A 219 -4.26 0.55 11.82
CA PHE A 219 -4.24 1.16 10.49
C PHE A 219 -3.98 0.14 9.39
N GLY A 220 -2.91 -0.66 9.53
CA GLY A 220 -2.52 -1.62 8.51
C GLY A 220 -3.61 -2.65 8.16
N LEU A 221 -4.21 -3.27 9.18
CA LEU A 221 -5.23 -4.30 9.03
C LEU A 221 -6.55 -3.74 8.48
N PRO A 222 -7.11 -2.62 8.97
CA PRO A 222 -8.29 -2.02 8.36
C PRO A 222 -8.12 -1.67 6.88
N PHE A 223 -7.00 -1.08 6.48
CA PHE A 223 -6.73 -0.78 5.07
C PHE A 223 -6.60 -2.06 4.24
N ALA A 224 -5.90 -3.07 4.75
CA ALA A 224 -5.84 -4.37 4.09
C ALA A 224 -7.24 -5.00 3.93
N VAL A 225 -8.12 -4.86 4.94
CA VAL A 225 -9.49 -5.39 4.91
C VAL A 225 -10.33 -4.66 3.87
N LEU A 226 -10.25 -3.32 3.83
CA LEU A 226 -10.89 -2.50 2.80
C LEU A 226 -10.44 -2.95 1.41
N GLN A 227 -9.13 -2.99 1.19
CA GLN A 227 -8.56 -3.37 -0.10
C GLN A 227 -8.96 -4.78 -0.54
N ARG A 228 -8.95 -5.73 0.39
CA ARG A 228 -9.25 -7.14 0.09
C ARG A 228 -10.73 -7.42 -0.12
N ARG A 229 -11.61 -6.76 0.65
CA ARG A 229 -13.06 -7.02 0.65
C ARG A 229 -13.85 -6.07 -0.23
N ARG A 230 -13.40 -4.83 -0.38
CA ARG A 230 -14.03 -3.79 -1.18
C ARG A 230 -13.27 -3.57 -2.48
N ASP A 231 -12.22 -2.76 -2.44
CA ASP A 231 -11.30 -2.46 -3.54
C ASP A 231 -10.12 -1.57 -3.08
N VAL A 232 -9.08 -1.50 -3.91
CA VAL A 232 -7.89 -0.67 -3.66
C VAL A 232 -8.25 0.81 -3.48
N ALA A 233 -9.14 1.35 -4.31
CA ALA A 233 -9.51 2.76 -4.24
C ALA A 233 -10.10 3.17 -2.89
N SER A 234 -10.93 2.34 -2.26
CA SER A 234 -11.48 2.61 -0.94
C SER A 234 -10.42 2.69 0.16
N ALA A 235 -9.36 1.88 0.06
CA ALA A 235 -8.23 1.93 0.99
C ALA A 235 -7.36 3.18 0.76
N MET A 236 -7.12 3.56 -0.50
CA MET A 236 -6.42 4.81 -0.85
C MET A 236 -7.14 6.05 -0.30
N ILE A 237 -8.47 6.10 -0.46
CA ILE A 237 -9.29 7.19 0.08
C ILE A 237 -9.20 7.22 1.61
N ALA A 238 -9.35 6.07 2.27
CA ALA A 238 -9.30 5.98 3.72
C ALA A 238 -7.95 6.44 4.26
N HIS A 239 -6.85 5.91 3.71
CA HIS A 239 -5.50 6.25 4.14
C HIS A 239 -5.16 7.72 3.88
N GLY A 240 -5.46 8.22 2.68
CA GLY A 240 -5.25 9.63 2.36
C GLY A 240 -6.00 10.58 3.29
N LEU A 241 -7.22 10.23 3.71
CA LEU A 241 -7.96 11.02 4.69
C LEU A 241 -7.35 10.97 6.09
N VAL A 242 -6.89 9.79 6.54
CA VAL A 242 -6.19 9.66 7.83
C VAL A 242 -4.98 10.60 7.89
N ASP A 243 -4.17 10.61 6.83
CA ASP A 243 -2.99 11.47 6.77
C ASP A 243 -3.33 12.93 6.56
N LEU A 244 -4.29 13.25 5.69
CA LEU A 244 -4.74 14.63 5.52
C LEU A 244 -5.23 15.22 6.84
N MET A 245 -6.04 14.47 7.60
CA MET A 245 -6.51 14.92 8.91
C MET A 245 -5.36 15.16 9.88
N ARG A 246 -4.38 14.25 9.93
CA ARG A 246 -3.16 14.40 10.73
C ARG A 246 -2.38 15.65 10.32
N PHE A 247 -2.19 15.87 9.03
CA PHE A 247 -1.41 16.99 8.50
C PHE A 247 -2.11 18.33 8.74
N VAL A 248 -3.44 18.37 8.58
CA VAL A 248 -4.25 19.54 8.91
C VAL A 248 -4.17 19.84 10.40
N ALA A 249 -4.29 18.83 11.27
CA ALA A 249 -4.31 19.01 12.72
C ALA A 249 -2.96 19.44 13.31
N PHE A 250 -1.83 18.91 12.80
CA PHE A 250 -0.52 19.08 13.45
C PHE A 250 0.52 19.83 12.62
N GLY A 251 0.21 20.25 11.38
CA GLY A 251 1.12 21.06 10.57
C GLY A 251 2.36 20.33 10.05
N ARG A 252 2.33 19.00 10.06
CA ARG A 252 3.37 18.13 9.47
C ARG A 252 2.83 17.45 8.23
#